data_AF-A0A2T0UPH7-F1
#
_entry.id   AF-A0A2T0UPH7-F1
#
_cell.length_a   1.000
_cell.length_b   1.000
_cell.length_c   1.000
_cell.angle_alpha   90.00
_cell.angle_beta   90.00
_cell.angle_gamma   90.00
#
_symmetry.space_group_name_H-M   'P 1'
#
loop_
_entity.id
_entity.type
_entity.pdbx_description
1 polymer ?
#
loop_
_entity_poly.entity_id
_entity_poly.type
_entity_poly.pdbx_seq_one_letter_code
_entity_poly.pdbx_strand_id
1 'polypeptide(L)'
;MLPIPGPPPSRGGWSYEREQDGLRVVCGAADGCWRMLTRYGTDLADRFPELARITDFHGTVLDGELVLSPAGMRRRYTSPEDAARLADDFPATVVVFDVLALNAVDVRHEPYIYRRIALDGLGLTAGAWRTRPWTTDPPADPRGSIAKRLASPYTSGRSPDWIRLRKPSPDRAEMPHLAQPHHGTAPVEVVLDERRNTPRARLEHRVSQ
;
A
#
# COMPACT_ATOMS: atom_id res chain seq x y z
N MET A 1 2.08 5.39 3.97
CA MET A 1 3.48 5.13 4.35
C MET A 1 4.34 4.68 3.18
N LEU A 2 5.43 5.38 2.89
CA LEU A 2 6.36 5.10 1.79
C LEU A 2 7.73 4.70 2.36
N PRO A 3 8.40 3.69 1.79
CA PRO A 3 9.71 3.32 2.25
C PRO A 3 10.77 4.36 1.85
N ILE A 4 11.85 4.42 2.63
CA ILE A 4 13.09 5.09 2.25
C ILE A 4 14.15 4.05 1.84
N PRO A 5 15.04 4.35 0.88
CA PRO A 5 16.17 3.48 0.60
C PRO A 5 17.11 3.34 1.81
N GLY A 6 17.59 2.14 2.09
CA GLY A 6 18.58 1.92 3.15
C GLY A 6 19.21 0.53 3.14
N PRO A 7 20.27 0.32 3.94
CA PRO A 7 20.85 -1.01 4.14
C PRO A 7 19.90 -1.90 4.95
N PRO A 8 20.12 -3.23 4.95
CA PRO A 8 19.42 -4.14 5.85
C PRO A 8 19.62 -3.73 7.32
N PRO A 9 18.57 -3.76 8.16
CA PRO A 9 18.71 -3.55 9.59
C PRO A 9 19.69 -4.54 10.22
N SER A 10 20.53 -4.06 11.15
CA SER A 10 21.53 -4.87 11.85
C SER A 10 21.03 -5.53 13.14
N ARG A 11 19.82 -5.18 13.59
CA ARG A 11 19.18 -5.72 14.80
C ARG A 11 17.78 -6.24 14.46
N GLY A 12 17.25 -7.11 15.32
CA GLY A 12 15.87 -7.59 15.23
C GLY A 12 14.82 -6.48 15.40
N GLY A 13 13.54 -6.87 15.38
CA GLY A 13 12.40 -5.94 15.46
C GLY A 13 11.88 -5.47 14.10
N TRP A 14 12.20 -6.20 13.03
CA TRP A 14 11.78 -5.92 11.67
C TRP A 14 11.10 -7.14 11.06
N SER A 15 10.07 -6.87 10.25
CA SER A 15 9.55 -7.84 9.29
C SER A 15 10.10 -7.54 7.91
N TYR A 16 10.17 -8.56 7.07
CA TYR A 16 10.61 -8.47 5.69
C TYR A 16 9.51 -8.97 4.76
N GLU A 17 9.29 -8.23 3.68
CA GLU A 17 8.39 -8.58 2.60
C GLU A 17 9.11 -8.42 1.27
N ARG A 18 8.76 -9.25 0.28
CA ARG A 18 9.19 -9.01 -1.10
C ARG A 18 8.39 -7.83 -1.68
N GLU A 19 9.12 -6.88 -2.25
CA GLU A 19 8.51 -5.79 -3.00
C GLU A 19 7.78 -6.37 -4.22
N GLN A 20 6.56 -5.89 -4.45
CA GLN A 20 5.73 -6.28 -5.58
C GLN A 20 5.70 -5.11 -6.57
N ASP A 21 6.03 -5.38 -7.83
CA ASP A 21 5.87 -4.39 -8.89
C ASP A 21 4.39 -4.30 -9.27
N GLY A 22 3.81 -3.13 -9.04
CA GLY A 22 2.39 -2.86 -9.24
C GLY A 22 2.05 -1.38 -9.12
N LEU A 23 0.75 -1.08 -9.19
CA LEU A 23 0.23 0.24 -8.91
C LEU A 23 -0.30 0.27 -7.48
N ARG A 24 0.30 1.12 -6.63
CA ARG A 24 -0.16 1.23 -5.25
C ARG A 24 -1.59 1.74 -5.18
N VAL A 25 -2.41 1.01 -4.43
CA VAL A 25 -3.81 1.31 -4.18
C VAL A 25 -4.15 1.21 -2.70
N VAL A 26 -5.03 2.09 -2.25
CA VAL A 26 -5.74 1.97 -0.98
C VAL A 26 -7.19 1.65 -1.31
N CYS A 27 -7.64 0.52 -0.81
CA CYS A 27 -8.95 -0.04 -1.11
C CYS A 27 -9.79 -0.09 0.15
N GLY A 28 -11.09 0.14 0.04
CA GLY A 28 -12.00 -0.05 1.15
C GLY A 28 -13.44 0.09 0.73
N ALA A 29 -14.34 -0.27 1.63
CA ALA A 29 -15.78 -0.11 1.42
C ALA A 29 -16.44 0.47 2.66
N ALA A 30 -17.30 1.47 2.44
CA ALA A 30 -18.18 2.00 3.47
C ALA A 30 -19.55 2.29 2.85
N ASP A 31 -20.61 2.04 3.61
CA ASP A 31 -22.01 2.27 3.19
C ASP A 31 -22.36 1.62 1.82
N GLY A 32 -21.73 0.49 1.48
CA GLY A 32 -21.93 -0.21 0.21
C GLY A 32 -21.19 0.42 -0.99
N CYS A 33 -20.48 1.53 -0.80
CA CYS A 33 -19.62 2.13 -1.82
C CYS A 33 -18.16 1.71 -1.60
N TRP A 34 -17.64 0.90 -2.50
CA TRP A 34 -16.21 0.58 -2.52
C TRP A 34 -15.42 1.66 -3.27
N ARG A 35 -14.17 1.83 -2.87
CA ARG A 35 -13.23 2.80 -3.45
C ARG A 35 -11.89 2.11 -3.67
N MET A 36 -11.20 2.50 -4.73
CA MET A 36 -9.83 2.08 -5.01
C MET A 36 -8.99 3.30 -5.39
N LEU A 37 -8.33 3.87 -4.40
CA LEU A 37 -7.59 5.12 -4.58
C LEU A 37 -6.12 4.81 -4.88
N THR A 38 -5.60 5.35 -5.97
CA THR A 38 -4.15 5.35 -6.20
C THR A 38 -3.44 6.24 -5.18
N ARG A 39 -2.12 6.15 -5.10
CA ARG A 39 -1.29 7.08 -4.33
C ARG A 39 -1.50 8.57 -4.65
N TYR A 40 -2.08 8.90 -5.80
CA TYR A 40 -2.36 10.27 -6.24
C TYR A 40 -3.83 10.68 -6.03
N GLY A 41 -4.63 9.80 -5.41
CA GLY A 41 -6.05 10.05 -5.12
C GLY A 41 -7.00 9.76 -6.29
N THR A 42 -6.50 9.27 -7.43
CA THR A 42 -7.36 8.81 -8.53
C THR A 42 -8.15 7.58 -8.09
N ASP A 43 -9.47 7.64 -8.17
CA ASP A 43 -10.33 6.49 -7.95
C ASP A 43 -10.39 5.62 -9.20
N LEU A 44 -10.12 4.33 -9.02
CA LEU A 44 -10.10 3.32 -10.07
C LEU A 44 -11.23 2.30 -9.92
N ALA A 45 -12.17 2.50 -9.00
CA ALA A 45 -13.23 1.54 -8.72
C ALA A 45 -13.95 1.06 -10.00
N ASP A 46 -14.43 1.99 -10.82
CA ASP A 46 -15.17 1.66 -12.05
C ASP A 46 -14.37 0.87 -13.09
N ARG A 47 -13.03 0.89 -13.00
CA ARG A 47 -12.14 0.16 -13.92
C ARG A 47 -11.90 -1.29 -13.52
N PHE A 48 -12.17 -1.65 -12.26
CA PHE A 48 -11.90 -2.98 -11.72
C PHE A 48 -13.12 -3.55 -10.97
N PRO A 49 -14.29 -3.66 -11.60
CA PRO A 49 -15.51 -4.14 -10.96
C PRO A 49 -15.37 -5.54 -10.34
N GLU A 50 -14.48 -6.38 -10.86
CA GLU A 50 -14.17 -7.71 -10.32
C GLU A 50 -13.56 -7.67 -8.91
N LEU A 51 -12.99 -6.53 -8.52
CA LEU A 51 -12.39 -6.30 -7.20
C LEU A 51 -13.40 -5.80 -6.16
N ALA A 52 -14.63 -5.51 -6.56
CA ALA A 52 -15.68 -5.00 -5.66
C ALA A 52 -16.02 -5.95 -4.50
N ARG A 53 -15.64 -7.24 -4.55
CA ARG A 53 -15.76 -8.20 -3.43
C ARG A 53 -15.12 -7.73 -2.12
N ILE A 54 -14.25 -6.71 -2.16
CA ILE A 54 -13.79 -6.01 -0.96
C ILE A 54 -14.94 -5.50 -0.07
N THR A 55 -16.15 -5.30 -0.62
CA THR A 55 -17.35 -4.92 0.14
C THR A 55 -17.75 -5.95 1.20
N ASP A 56 -17.34 -7.21 1.05
CA ASP A 56 -17.57 -8.26 2.05
C ASP A 56 -16.82 -7.95 3.38
N PHE A 57 -15.79 -7.10 3.32
CA PHE A 57 -15.00 -6.65 4.45
C PHE A 57 -15.46 -5.25 4.92
N HIS A 58 -16.70 -5.15 5.38
CA HIS A 58 -17.31 -3.89 5.80
C HIS A 58 -16.44 -3.09 6.78
N GLY A 59 -16.25 -1.79 6.49
CA GLY A 59 -15.46 -0.90 7.34
C GLY A 59 -13.98 -1.27 7.40
N THR A 60 -13.49 -2.06 6.44
CA THR A 60 -12.08 -2.40 6.29
C THR A 60 -11.43 -1.51 5.23
N VAL A 61 -10.23 -1.04 5.53
CA VAL A 61 -9.40 -0.28 4.60
C VAL A 61 -8.04 -0.95 4.48
N LEU A 62 -7.65 -1.31 3.27
CA LEU A 62 -6.47 -2.10 2.93
C LEU A 62 -5.50 -1.28 2.09
N ASP A 63 -4.20 -1.40 2.36
CA ASP A 63 -3.12 -0.84 1.55
C ASP A 63 -2.42 -1.97 0.80
N GLY A 64 -2.31 -1.82 -0.52
CA GLY A 64 -1.88 -2.91 -1.40
C GLY A 64 -1.28 -2.43 -2.71
N GLU A 65 -0.85 -3.40 -3.51
CA GLU A 65 -0.40 -3.21 -4.88
C GLU A 65 -1.40 -3.87 -5.83
N LEU A 66 -1.93 -3.11 -6.78
CA LEU A 66 -2.69 -3.62 -7.91
C LEU A 66 -1.72 -4.18 -8.95
N VAL A 67 -1.83 -5.47 -9.21
CA VAL A 67 -0.98 -6.24 -10.12
C VAL A 67 -1.80 -6.75 -11.28
N LEU A 68 -1.37 -6.40 -12.49
CA LEU A 68 -1.88 -6.91 -13.75
C LEU A 68 -0.85 -6.67 -14.85
N SER A 69 -1.04 -7.30 -16.01
CA SER A 69 -0.13 -7.12 -17.14
C SER A 69 -0.12 -5.65 -17.61
N PRO A 70 1.01 -5.14 -18.16
CA PRO A 70 1.06 -3.79 -18.72
C PRO A 70 0.02 -3.57 -19.84
N ALA A 71 -0.26 -4.60 -20.63
CA ALA A 71 -1.31 -4.56 -21.64
C ALA A 71 -2.71 -4.42 -21.03
N GLY A 72 -3.00 -5.21 -19.99
CA GLY A 72 -4.24 -5.10 -19.23
C GLY A 72 -4.41 -3.72 -18.62
N MET A 73 -3.37 -3.19 -17.97
CA MET A 73 -3.38 -1.84 -17.40
C MET A 73 -3.71 -0.79 -18.46
N ARG A 74 -3.05 -0.83 -19.63
CA ARG A 74 -3.34 0.11 -20.72
C ARG A 74 -4.79 0.02 -21.17
N ARG A 75 -5.32 -1.19 -21.37
CA ARG A 75 -6.71 -1.41 -21.81
C ARG A 75 -7.72 -0.92 -20.77
N ARG A 76 -7.47 -1.17 -19.48
CA ARG A 76 -8.27 -0.65 -18.36
C ARG A 76 -8.33 0.87 -18.36
N TYR A 77 -7.25 1.55 -18.77
CA TYR A 77 -7.20 3.00 -18.85
C TYR A 77 -7.94 3.57 -20.06
N THR A 78 -7.82 2.93 -21.23
CA THR A 78 -8.38 3.44 -22.49
C THR A 78 -9.85 3.10 -22.74
N SER A 79 -10.38 2.06 -22.09
CA SER A 79 -11.73 1.54 -22.34
C SER A 79 -12.44 1.19 -21.03
N PRO A 80 -12.72 2.18 -20.15
CA PRO A 80 -13.37 1.93 -18.87
C PRO A 80 -14.77 1.30 -19.01
N GLU A 81 -15.50 1.59 -20.08
CA GLU A 81 -16.81 1.00 -20.40
C GLU A 81 -16.75 -0.53 -20.59
N ASP A 82 -15.59 -1.05 -20.99
CA ASP A 82 -15.34 -2.47 -21.22
C ASP A 82 -14.80 -3.19 -19.97
N ALA A 83 -14.73 -2.53 -18.81
CA ALA A 83 -14.04 -3.03 -17.62
C ALA A 83 -14.51 -4.44 -17.21
N ALA A 84 -15.82 -4.71 -17.21
CA ALA A 84 -16.33 -6.04 -16.88
C ALA A 84 -15.83 -7.12 -17.86
N ARG A 85 -15.87 -6.85 -19.17
CA ARG A 85 -15.39 -7.80 -20.19
C ARG A 85 -13.88 -8.02 -20.11
N LEU A 86 -13.13 -6.95 -19.86
CA LEU A 86 -11.69 -7.01 -19.72
C LEU A 86 -11.25 -7.70 -18.40
N ALA A 87 -12.15 -7.91 -17.43
CA ALA A 87 -11.89 -8.68 -16.19
C ALA A 87 -11.42 -10.09 -16.48
N ASP A 88 -12.05 -10.73 -17.47
CA ASP A 88 -11.75 -12.10 -17.84
C ASP A 88 -10.47 -12.17 -18.70
N ASP A 89 -10.29 -11.22 -19.63
CA ASP A 89 -9.12 -11.17 -20.51
C ASP A 89 -7.82 -10.80 -19.75
N PHE A 90 -7.94 -9.92 -18.74
CA PHE A 90 -6.82 -9.35 -18.00
C PHE A 90 -7.11 -9.31 -16.49
N PRO A 91 -7.13 -10.48 -15.82
CA PRO A 91 -7.47 -10.55 -14.40
C PRO A 91 -6.47 -9.75 -13.57
N ALA A 92 -7.00 -8.86 -12.73
CA ALA A 92 -6.23 -8.08 -11.78
C ALA A 92 -6.15 -8.80 -10.42
N THR A 93 -5.07 -8.56 -9.68
CA THR A 93 -4.91 -9.00 -8.30
C THR A 93 -4.44 -7.85 -7.43
N VAL A 94 -5.04 -7.68 -6.25
CA VAL A 94 -4.53 -6.78 -5.22
C VAL A 94 -3.72 -7.59 -4.21
N VAL A 95 -2.42 -7.30 -4.15
CA VAL A 95 -1.51 -7.86 -3.16
C VAL A 95 -1.43 -6.90 -1.97
N VAL A 96 -2.18 -7.22 -0.92
CA VAL A 96 -2.37 -6.39 0.28
C VAL A 96 -1.21 -6.59 1.25
N PHE A 97 -0.69 -5.52 1.83
CA PHE A 97 0.46 -5.57 2.75
C PHE A 97 0.26 -4.78 4.05
N ASP A 98 -0.87 -4.09 4.22
CA ASP A 98 -1.25 -3.45 5.48
C ASP A 98 -2.78 -3.29 5.57
N VAL A 99 -3.28 -3.13 6.79
CA VAL A 99 -4.68 -2.79 7.12
C VAL A 99 -4.68 -1.49 7.89
N LEU A 100 -5.46 -0.52 7.40
CA LEU A 100 -5.53 0.84 7.96
C LEU A 100 -6.77 1.04 8.82
N ALA A 101 -7.85 0.30 8.51
CA ALA A 101 -9.04 0.24 9.35
C ALA A 101 -9.62 -1.17 9.33
N LEU A 102 -10.24 -1.59 10.44
CA LEU A 102 -10.91 -2.87 10.60
C LEU A 102 -12.20 -2.66 11.40
N ASN A 103 -13.32 -3.23 10.93
CA ASN A 103 -14.62 -3.09 11.60
C ASN A 103 -14.99 -1.63 11.93
N ALA A 104 -14.75 -0.73 10.99
CA ALA A 104 -14.96 0.72 11.16
C ALA A 104 -14.01 1.43 12.14
N VAL A 105 -12.98 0.75 12.65
CA VAL A 105 -11.98 1.33 13.57
C VAL A 105 -10.68 1.61 12.85
N ASP A 106 -10.15 2.83 12.99
CA ASP A 106 -8.81 3.20 12.53
C ASP A 106 -7.74 2.49 13.37
N VAL A 107 -6.93 1.65 12.72
CA VAL A 107 -5.86 0.88 13.36
C VAL A 107 -4.47 1.38 13.00
N ARG A 108 -4.34 2.53 12.32
CA ARG A 108 -3.04 3.07 11.88
C ARG A 108 -2.09 3.36 13.03
N HIS A 109 -2.62 3.72 14.20
CA HIS A 109 -1.83 4.00 15.39
C HIS A 109 -1.25 2.72 16.02
N GLU A 110 -1.82 1.55 15.74
CA GLU A 110 -1.35 0.28 16.28
C GLU A 110 0.01 -0.11 15.69
N PRO A 111 0.88 -0.78 16.46
CA PRO A 111 2.07 -1.45 15.95
C PRO A 111 1.82 -2.29 14.69
N TYR A 112 2.75 -2.21 13.74
CA TYR A 112 2.68 -2.95 12.48
C TYR A 112 2.42 -4.46 12.67
N ILE A 113 3.00 -5.08 13.70
CA ILE A 113 2.75 -6.50 14.00
C ILE A 113 1.27 -6.81 14.24
N TYR A 114 0.54 -5.96 14.96
CA TYR A 114 -0.89 -6.18 15.22
C TYR A 114 -1.72 -5.99 13.97
N ARG A 115 -1.38 -4.98 13.15
CA ARG A 115 -2.01 -4.79 11.84
C ARG A 115 -1.76 -5.99 10.92
N ARG A 116 -0.56 -6.60 10.95
CA ARG A 116 -0.30 -7.80 10.13
C ARG A 116 -1.04 -9.03 10.60
N ILE A 117 -1.12 -9.27 11.90
CA ILE A 117 -1.93 -10.38 12.44
C ILE A 117 -3.40 -10.21 12.05
N ALA A 118 -3.93 -8.98 12.17
CA ALA A 118 -5.29 -8.67 11.74
C ALA A 118 -5.50 -8.90 10.23
N LEU A 119 -4.57 -8.45 9.39
CA LEU A 119 -4.61 -8.68 7.94
C LEU A 119 -4.55 -10.17 7.57
N ASP A 120 -3.70 -10.96 8.26
CA ASP A 120 -3.63 -12.41 8.03
C ASP A 120 -4.95 -13.09 8.43
N GLY A 121 -5.60 -12.61 9.50
CA GLY A 121 -6.92 -13.06 9.96
C GLY A 121 -8.07 -12.81 8.97
N LEU A 122 -7.91 -11.91 8.01
CA LEU A 122 -8.90 -11.71 6.93
C LEU A 122 -8.94 -12.87 5.92
N GLY A 123 -7.93 -13.76 5.92
CA GLY A 123 -7.94 -14.97 5.09
C GLY A 123 -7.83 -14.72 3.58
N LEU A 124 -7.23 -13.58 3.16
CA LEU A 124 -7.03 -13.22 1.75
C LEU A 124 -5.96 -14.12 1.11
N THR A 125 -6.32 -15.35 0.78
CA THR A 125 -5.37 -16.39 0.35
C THR A 125 -5.53 -16.81 -1.11
N ALA A 126 -6.63 -16.46 -1.77
CA ALA A 126 -6.93 -16.87 -3.13
C ALA A 126 -7.76 -15.84 -3.91
N GLY A 127 -7.77 -15.98 -5.24
CA GLY A 127 -8.50 -15.10 -6.14
C GLY A 127 -7.83 -13.74 -6.34
N ALA A 128 -8.65 -12.71 -6.46
CA ALA A 128 -8.24 -11.35 -6.83
C ALA A 128 -7.67 -10.53 -5.65
N TRP A 129 -7.71 -11.07 -4.43
CA TRP A 129 -7.17 -10.46 -3.22
C TRP A 129 -6.20 -11.42 -2.54
N ARG A 130 -5.00 -10.96 -2.25
CA ARG A 130 -3.96 -11.79 -1.62
C ARG A 130 -3.20 -11.01 -0.57
N THR A 131 -3.02 -11.59 0.61
CA THR A 131 -2.11 -11.05 1.62
C THR A 131 -0.67 -11.34 1.21
N ARG A 132 0.17 -10.31 1.23
CA ARG A 132 1.59 -10.42 0.92
C ARG A 132 2.30 -11.24 2.02
N PRO A 133 3.05 -12.30 1.68
CA PRO A 133 3.83 -13.04 2.67
C PRO A 133 4.85 -12.13 3.36
N TRP A 134 5.05 -12.37 4.65
CA TRP A 134 6.00 -11.66 5.48
C TRP A 134 6.73 -12.64 6.40
N THR A 135 7.94 -12.28 6.83
CA THR A 135 8.73 -13.06 7.79
C THR A 135 9.51 -12.12 8.70
N THR A 136 9.92 -12.59 9.87
CA THR A 136 10.91 -11.91 10.72
C THR A 136 12.34 -12.35 10.41
N ASP A 137 12.51 -13.37 9.59
CA ASP A 137 13.83 -13.83 9.15
C ASP A 137 14.39 -12.89 8.08
N PRO A 138 15.62 -12.37 8.26
CA PRO A 138 16.26 -11.56 7.24
C PRO A 138 16.38 -12.33 5.91
N PRO A 139 16.06 -11.70 4.76
CA PRO A 139 16.16 -12.36 3.47
C PRO A 139 17.63 -12.63 3.12
N ALA A 140 17.91 -13.79 2.53
CA ALA A 140 19.24 -14.13 2.03
C ALA A 140 19.73 -13.12 0.96
N ASP A 141 18.82 -12.67 0.09
CA ASP A 141 19.05 -11.54 -0.81
C ASP A 141 18.16 -10.34 -0.44
N PRO A 142 18.75 -9.25 0.10
CA PRO A 142 17.97 -8.07 0.49
C PRO A 142 17.38 -7.32 -0.71
N ARG A 143 17.90 -7.48 -1.93
CA ARG A 143 17.40 -6.72 -3.09
C ARG A 143 15.94 -7.03 -3.37
N GLY A 144 15.15 -5.97 -3.57
CA GLY A 144 13.71 -6.09 -3.83
C GLY A 144 12.91 -6.54 -2.60
N SER A 145 13.43 -6.28 -1.40
CA SER A 145 12.69 -6.48 -0.15
C SER A 145 12.43 -5.16 0.56
N ILE A 146 11.30 -5.07 1.25
CA ILE A 146 10.99 -3.99 2.17
C ILE A 146 11.11 -4.53 3.59
N ALA A 147 11.94 -3.90 4.42
CA ALA A 147 11.94 -4.11 5.86
C ALA A 147 10.96 -3.12 6.50
N LYS A 148 10.10 -3.59 7.40
CA LYS A 148 9.17 -2.75 8.16
C LYS A 148 9.38 -2.99 9.65
N ARG A 149 9.47 -1.93 10.46
CA ARG A 149 9.66 -2.05 11.90
C ARG A 149 8.38 -2.60 12.54
N LEU A 150 8.50 -3.68 13.31
CA LEU A 150 7.34 -4.37 13.91
C LEU A 150 6.50 -3.46 14.83
N ALA A 151 7.17 -2.56 15.55
CA ALA A 151 6.55 -1.64 16.49
C ALA A 151 6.04 -0.33 15.86
N SER A 152 6.23 -0.11 14.55
CA SER A 152 5.91 1.21 13.96
C SER A 152 4.41 1.41 13.71
N PRO A 153 3.86 2.59 14.05
CA PRO A 153 2.57 2.99 13.55
C PRO A 153 2.64 3.22 12.03
N TYR A 154 1.48 3.26 11.38
CA TYR A 154 1.35 3.67 9.99
C TYR A 154 1.32 5.20 9.89
N THR A 155 2.27 5.77 9.15
CA THR A 155 2.31 7.23 8.91
C THR A 155 2.17 7.57 7.44
N SER A 156 1.53 8.70 7.16
CA SER A 156 1.47 9.26 5.80
C SER A 156 2.85 9.77 5.37
N GLY A 157 3.16 9.64 4.07
CA GLY A 157 4.47 10.04 3.54
C GLY A 157 5.61 9.03 3.78
N ARG A 158 6.85 9.49 3.61
CA ARG A 158 8.05 8.64 3.76
C ARG A 158 8.35 8.40 5.23
N SER A 159 8.69 7.16 5.58
CA SER A 159 9.03 6.81 6.96
C SER A 159 10.35 6.03 7.03
N PRO A 160 11.21 6.30 8.04
CA PRO A 160 12.39 5.48 8.31
C PRO A 160 12.06 4.09 8.85
N ASP A 161 10.82 3.86 9.27
CA ASP A 161 10.37 2.56 9.74
C ASP A 161 10.07 1.58 8.62
N TRP A 162 10.03 2.06 7.37
CA TRP A 162 9.92 1.25 6.17
C TRP A 162 11.16 1.47 5.31
N ILE A 163 11.98 0.44 5.15
CA ILE A 163 13.24 0.52 4.43
C ILE A 163 13.16 -0.33 3.17
N ARG A 164 13.29 0.29 2.00
CA ARG A 164 13.55 -0.44 0.76
C ARG A 164 15.00 -0.88 0.76
N LEU A 165 15.22 -2.17 0.94
CA LEU A 165 16.54 -2.72 1.14
C LEU A 165 17.35 -2.67 -0.16
N ARG A 166 18.57 -2.17 -0.03
CA ARG A 166 19.60 -2.19 -1.07
C ARG A 166 20.83 -2.92 -0.53
N LYS A 167 21.69 -3.42 -1.41
CA LYS A 167 23.00 -3.89 -0.99
C LYS A 167 23.76 -2.72 -0.33
N PRO A 168 24.49 -2.95 0.78
CA PRO A 168 25.48 -2.00 1.24
C PRO A 168 26.45 -1.73 0.08
N SER A 169 26.59 -0.46 -0.32
CA SER A 169 27.69 -0.07 -1.19
C SER A 169 28.97 -0.05 -0.35
N PRO A 170 30.08 -0.70 -0.77
CA PRO A 170 31.30 -0.73 0.01
C PRO A 170 31.94 0.65 0.27
N ASP A 171 31.57 1.69 -0.50
CA ASP A 171 32.18 3.04 -0.43
C ASP A 171 31.26 4.17 0.06
N ARG A 172 30.52 3.96 1.14
CA ARG A 172 29.82 5.09 1.80
C ARG A 172 30.03 5.12 3.30
N ALA A 173 31.28 5.31 3.70
CA ALA A 173 31.56 6.17 4.84
C ALA A 173 31.31 7.63 4.39
N GLU A 174 30.38 8.30 5.07
CA GLU A 174 30.14 9.75 5.13
C GLU A 174 30.42 10.61 3.88
N MET A 175 29.35 11.03 3.18
CA MET A 175 29.38 12.29 2.41
C MET A 175 28.13 13.13 2.76
N PRO A 176 28.29 14.44 2.97
CA PRO A 176 27.19 15.32 3.36
C PRO A 176 26.17 15.46 2.22
N HIS A 177 24.92 15.63 2.61
CA HIS A 177 23.77 15.69 1.73
C HIS A 177 23.88 16.83 0.71
N LEU A 178 24.09 16.53 -0.57
CA LEU A 178 23.63 17.42 -1.63
C LEU A 178 22.15 17.12 -1.87
N ALA A 179 21.30 17.97 -1.30
CA ALA A 179 19.89 18.05 -1.65
C ALA A 179 19.78 18.46 -3.13
N GLN A 180 19.17 17.61 -3.97
CA GLN A 180 18.60 18.07 -5.23
C GLN A 180 17.15 18.51 -4.98
N PRO A 181 16.70 19.66 -5.51
CA PRO A 181 15.32 20.05 -5.39
C PRO A 181 14.50 19.23 -6.38
N HIS A 182 13.61 18.39 -5.86
CA HIS A 182 12.52 17.83 -6.64
C HIS A 182 11.22 18.34 -6.04
N HIS A 183 10.42 18.98 -6.88
CA HIS A 183 9.17 19.65 -6.53
C HIS A 183 8.35 18.79 -5.54
N GLY A 184 8.25 19.28 -4.31
CA GLY A 184 7.46 18.65 -3.27
C GLY A 184 6.00 18.66 -3.66
N THR A 185 5.38 17.49 -3.68
CA THR A 185 3.92 17.37 -3.70
C THR A 185 3.55 16.51 -2.49
N ALA A 186 2.65 17.04 -1.66
CA ALA A 186 2.28 16.46 -0.38
C ALA A 186 1.73 15.03 -0.57
N PRO A 187 2.07 14.07 0.32
CA PRO A 187 1.42 12.77 0.33
C PRO A 187 -0.08 12.95 0.59
N VAL A 188 -0.94 12.26 -0.19
CA VAL A 188 -2.37 12.22 0.09
C VAL A 188 -2.58 11.61 1.47
N GLU A 189 -3.23 12.36 2.35
CA GLU A 189 -3.74 11.83 3.59
C GLU A 189 -5.04 11.09 3.29
N VAL A 190 -5.03 9.77 3.49
CA VAL A 190 -6.28 9.02 3.57
C VAL A 190 -6.90 9.41 4.89
N VAL A 191 -7.87 10.32 4.84
CA VAL A 191 -8.69 10.66 5.99
C VAL A 191 -9.86 9.69 5.96
N LEU A 192 -9.93 8.83 6.97
CA LEU A 192 -11.15 8.07 7.23
C LEU A 192 -12.19 9.09 7.71
N ASP A 193 -13.34 9.16 7.04
CA ASP A 193 -14.45 9.98 7.55
C ASP A 193 -14.83 9.45 8.95
N GLU A 194 -14.59 10.22 10.01
CA GLU A 194 -14.86 9.82 11.40
C GLU A 194 -16.31 9.40 11.65
N ARG A 195 -17.23 9.72 10.73
CA ARG A 195 -18.64 9.33 10.82
C ARG A 195 -19.02 8.11 9.96
N ARG A 196 -18.17 7.67 9.02
CA ARG A 196 -18.51 6.64 8.01
C ARG A 196 -17.39 5.64 7.69
N ASN A 197 -16.19 5.81 8.24
CA ASN A 197 -14.99 5.01 7.98
C ASN A 197 -14.72 4.73 6.48
N THR A 198 -15.10 5.67 5.62
CA THR A 198 -14.84 5.61 4.17
C THR A 198 -13.48 6.24 3.89
N PRO A 199 -12.59 5.62 3.08
CA PRO A 199 -11.40 6.30 2.59
C PRO A 199 -11.82 7.56 1.81
N ARG A 200 -11.46 8.74 2.32
CA ARG A 200 -11.50 9.99 1.53
C ARG A 200 -10.07 10.42 1.24
N ALA A 201 -9.81 10.78 -0.02
CA ALA A 201 -8.62 11.55 -0.35
C ALA A 201 -8.86 13.00 0.09
N ARG A 202 -8.02 13.52 0.99
CA ARG A 202 -7.93 14.97 1.23
C ARG A 202 -6.64 15.49 0.58
N LEU A 203 -6.79 16.37 -0.39
CA LEU A 203 -5.69 17.20 -0.91
C LEU A 203 -5.61 18.44 0.00
N GLU A 204 -4.74 18.42 1.01
CA GLU A 204 -4.42 19.66 1.72
C GLU A 204 -3.40 20.44 0.90
N HIS A 205 -3.90 21.47 0.20
CA HIS A 205 -3.05 22.53 -0.33
C HIS A 205 -2.52 23.32 0.89
N ARG A 206 -1.28 23.05 1.31
CA ARG A 206 -0.55 24.02 2.15
C ARG A 206 -0.33 25.26 1.30
N VAL A 207 -1.22 26.24 1.45
CA VAL A 207 -0.85 27.62 1.17
C VAL A 207 0.13 27.99 2.28
N SER A 208 1.42 28.03 1.95
CA SER A 208 2.40 28.68 2.83
C SER A 208 1.95 30.12 3.03
N GLN A 209 1.69 30.52 4.27
CA GLN A 209 1.83 31.91 4.68
C GLN A 209 3.28 32.20 5.00
#